data_AF-A0A7S0Q1S6-F1
#
_entry.id   AF-A0A7S0Q1S6-F1
#
_cell.length_a   1.000
_cell.length_b   1.000
_cell.length_c   1.000
_cell.angle_alpha   90.00
_cell.angle_beta   90.00
_cell.angle_gamma   90.00
#
_symmetry.space_group_name_H-M   'P 1'
#
loop_
_entity.id
_entity.type
_entity.pdbx_description
1 polymer ?
#
loop_
_entity_poly.entity_id
_entity_poly.type
_entity_poly.pdbx_seq_one_letter_code
_entity_poly.pdbx_strand_id
1 'polypeptide(L)'
;MAATSPEGISNSWLQQKANVARIFSQFQAQDPELSVNWEFLSPAVLCARPVHERFAHFLVHVYVIQAGVKNAGMPFTFQSVLNYLGSHLNRAASRFIATGSAEIKELFFCLESKSGSESAKWLRKLKEKIVKIAFERAVKLGEQLDNSESRPLLVFNRSCARRHSRVRRPICARTCN
;
A
#
# COMPACT_ATOMS: atom_id res chain seq x y z
N MET A 1 -26.91 3.64 -4.25
CA MET A 1 -26.94 2.36 -4.99
C MET A 1 -25.63 2.27 -5.77
N ALA A 2 -24.77 1.29 -5.46
CA ALA A 2 -23.49 1.14 -6.16
C ALA A 2 -23.75 0.56 -7.55
N ALA A 3 -23.49 1.33 -8.60
CA ALA A 3 -23.62 0.84 -9.96
C ALA A 3 -22.52 -0.22 -10.23
N THR A 4 -22.95 -1.41 -10.62
CA THR A 4 -22.10 -2.50 -11.09
C THR A 4 -22.06 -2.47 -12.62
N SER A 5 -20.88 -2.67 -13.19
CA SER A 5 -20.70 -2.88 -14.63
C SER A 5 -21.39 -4.20 -15.09
N PRO A 6 -21.60 -4.41 -16.40
CA PRO A 6 -22.23 -5.62 -16.94
C PRO A 6 -21.55 -6.93 -16.51
N GLU A 7 -20.29 -6.86 -16.11
CA GLU A 7 -19.47 -8.00 -15.65
C GLU A 7 -19.48 -8.18 -14.12
N GLY A 8 -20.37 -7.48 -13.39
CA GLY A 8 -20.46 -7.55 -11.93
C GLY A 8 -19.33 -6.84 -11.18
N ILE A 9 -18.44 -6.13 -11.89
CA ILE A 9 -17.37 -5.35 -11.27
C ILE A 9 -17.95 -4.01 -10.77
N SER A 10 -17.65 -3.66 -9.52
CA SER A 10 -18.08 -2.38 -8.94
C SER A 10 -17.48 -1.18 -9.69
N ASN A 11 -18.32 -0.22 -10.10
CA ASN A 11 -17.86 0.96 -10.83
C ASN A 11 -16.89 1.83 -10.02
N SER A 12 -17.02 1.82 -8.68
CA SER A 12 -16.08 2.55 -7.80
C SER A 12 -14.66 1.99 -7.87
N TRP A 13 -14.52 0.67 -8.00
CA TRP A 13 -13.23 0.00 -8.13
C TRP A 13 -12.59 0.26 -9.49
N LEU A 14 -13.38 0.23 -10.57
CA LEU A 14 -12.90 0.59 -11.91
C LEU A 14 -12.41 2.04 -11.95
N GLN A 15 -13.17 2.95 -11.36
CA GLN A 15 -12.80 4.35 -11.25
C GLN A 15 -11.53 4.55 -10.40
N GLN A 16 -11.38 3.80 -9.30
CA GLN A 16 -10.17 3.81 -8.49
C GLN A 16 -8.95 3.34 -9.29
N LYS A 17 -9.07 2.25 -10.06
CA LYS A 17 -7.99 1.77 -10.94
C LYS A 17 -7.60 2.79 -12.00
N ALA A 18 -8.57 3.41 -12.66
CA ALA A 18 -8.34 4.46 -13.64
C ALA A 18 -7.63 5.67 -13.01
N ASN A 19 -8.06 6.09 -11.82
CA ASN A 19 -7.42 7.17 -11.09
C ASN A 19 -5.98 6.85 -10.68
N VAL A 20 -5.72 5.65 -10.17
CA VAL A 20 -4.35 5.20 -9.84
C VAL A 20 -3.48 5.23 -11.09
N ALA A 21 -4.00 4.76 -12.24
CA ALA A 21 -3.26 4.78 -13.49
C ALA A 21 -2.92 6.21 -13.94
N ARG A 22 -3.91 7.10 -13.94
CA ARG A 22 -3.72 8.52 -14.29
C ARG A 22 -2.69 9.20 -13.40
N ILE A 23 -2.80 9.03 -12.07
CA ILE A 23 -1.89 9.66 -11.11
C ILE A 23 -0.47 9.09 -11.26
N PHE A 24 -0.35 7.78 -11.48
CA PHE A 24 0.95 7.17 -11.73
C PHE A 24 1.59 7.69 -13.02
N SER A 25 0.83 7.87 -14.11
CA SER A 25 1.35 8.48 -15.34
C SER A 25 1.86 9.91 -15.13
N GLN A 26 1.21 10.70 -14.26
CA GLN A 26 1.71 12.03 -13.88
C GLN A 26 3.03 11.95 -13.10
N PHE A 27 3.17 10.94 -12.23
CA PHE A 27 4.44 10.66 -11.56
C PHE A 27 5.53 10.23 -12.54
N GLN A 28 5.22 9.34 -13.49
CA GLN A 28 6.18 8.90 -14.52
C GLN A 28 6.71 10.08 -15.35
N ALA A 29 5.85 11.05 -15.67
CA ALA A 29 6.27 12.25 -16.39
C ALA A 29 7.28 13.12 -15.61
N GLN A 30 7.43 12.90 -14.29
CA GLN A 30 8.36 13.63 -13.41
C GLN A 30 9.54 12.77 -12.95
N ASP A 31 9.50 11.45 -13.16
CA ASP A 31 10.56 10.52 -12.76
C ASP A 31 11.36 10.08 -14.00
N PRO A 32 12.60 10.57 -14.20
CA PRO A 32 13.39 10.27 -15.39
C PRO A 32 13.73 8.77 -15.53
N GLU A 33 13.77 8.02 -14.43
CA GLU A 33 14.01 6.57 -14.43
C GLU A 33 12.80 5.77 -14.93
N LEU A 34 11.62 6.38 -14.95
CA LEU A 34 10.34 5.75 -15.33
C LEU A 34 9.75 6.34 -16.61
N SER A 35 10.58 6.98 -17.44
CA SER A 35 10.20 7.67 -18.68
C SER A 35 9.62 6.77 -19.78
N VAL A 36 9.73 5.44 -19.63
CA VAL A 36 9.07 4.47 -20.52
C VAL A 36 7.63 4.20 -20.09
N ASN A 37 6.77 3.87 -21.05
CA ASN A 37 5.37 3.56 -20.74
C ASN A 37 5.26 2.41 -19.73
N TRP A 38 4.22 2.47 -18.90
CA TRP A 38 3.93 1.47 -17.87
C TRP A 38 4.06 0.02 -18.38
N GLU A 39 3.59 -0.24 -19.61
CA GLU A 39 3.57 -1.55 -20.25
C GLU A 39 4.95 -2.09 -20.63
N PHE A 40 5.99 -1.25 -20.64
CA PHE A 40 7.36 -1.64 -20.97
C PHE A 40 8.29 -1.66 -19.75
N LEU A 41 7.81 -1.25 -18.57
CA LEU A 41 8.62 -1.35 -17.35
C LEU A 41 8.89 -2.82 -17.01
N SER A 42 10.13 -3.15 -16.67
CA SER A 42 10.53 -4.51 -16.32
C SER A 42 10.12 -4.87 -14.87
N PRO A 43 10.08 -6.17 -14.51
CA PRO A 43 9.93 -6.60 -13.12
C PRO A 43 11.03 -6.00 -12.22
N ALA A 44 12.25 -5.92 -12.77
CA ALA A 44 13.41 -5.16 -12.29
C ALA A 44 13.04 -3.86 -11.58
N VAL A 45 12.27 -3.04 -12.30
CA VAL A 45 11.94 -1.67 -11.92
C VAL A 45 10.66 -1.62 -11.09
N LEU A 46 9.61 -2.31 -11.51
CA LEU A 46 8.30 -2.25 -10.84
C LEU A 46 8.20 -3.05 -9.56
N CYS A 47 9.13 -3.95 -9.29
CA CYS A 47 9.25 -4.65 -8.01
C CYS A 47 10.31 -4.01 -7.10
N ALA A 48 10.97 -2.94 -7.56
CA ALA A 48 11.98 -2.27 -6.75
C ALA A 48 11.32 -1.35 -5.72
N ARG A 49 11.75 -1.48 -4.46
CA ARG A 49 11.31 -0.61 -3.35
C ARG A 49 11.44 0.89 -3.68
N PRO A 50 12.52 1.39 -4.29
CA PRO A 50 12.69 2.82 -4.56
C PRO A 50 11.57 3.43 -5.40
N VAL A 51 11.05 2.73 -6.40
CA VAL A 51 9.96 3.24 -7.25
C VAL A 51 8.71 3.53 -6.42
N HIS A 52 8.36 2.63 -5.50
CA HIS A 52 7.20 2.80 -4.64
C HIS A 52 7.41 3.87 -3.55
N GLU A 53 8.64 4.02 -3.05
CA GLU A 53 8.98 5.09 -2.11
C GLU A 53 8.91 6.47 -2.76
N ARG A 54 9.43 6.60 -3.99
CA ARG A 54 9.34 7.84 -4.77
C ARG A 54 7.90 8.15 -5.15
N PHE A 55 7.11 7.13 -5.52
CA PHE A 55 5.69 7.32 -5.77
C PHE A 55 4.94 7.75 -4.50
N ALA A 56 5.22 7.14 -3.35
CA ALA A 56 4.65 7.56 -2.07
C ALA A 56 5.06 9.01 -1.72
N HIS A 57 6.31 9.38 -1.97
CA HIS A 57 6.77 10.75 -1.80
C HIS A 57 6.00 11.72 -2.72
N PHE A 58 5.82 11.38 -4.00
CA PHE A 58 5.03 12.16 -4.93
C PHE A 58 3.59 12.36 -4.44
N LEU A 59 2.92 11.28 -4.02
CA LEU A 59 1.54 11.34 -3.51
C LEU A 59 1.41 12.22 -2.26
N VAL A 60 2.38 12.15 -1.36
CA VAL A 60 2.36 12.92 -0.12
C VAL A 60 2.73 14.37 -0.38
N HIS A 61 3.79 14.64 -1.16
CA HIS A 61 4.43 15.95 -1.20
C HIS A 61 4.08 16.81 -2.40
N VAL A 62 3.86 16.21 -3.56
CA VAL A 62 3.81 16.89 -4.86
C VAL A 62 2.40 16.89 -5.42
N TYR A 63 1.69 15.77 -5.29
CA TYR A 63 0.37 15.63 -5.87
C TYR A 63 -0.65 16.50 -5.15
N VAL A 64 -1.30 17.36 -5.92
CA VAL A 64 -2.42 18.19 -5.49
C VAL A 64 -3.68 17.70 -6.18
N ILE A 65 -4.78 17.63 -5.43
CA ILE A 65 -6.07 17.21 -5.97
C ILE A 65 -6.50 18.20 -7.06
N GLN A 66 -6.83 17.67 -8.25
CA GLN A 66 -7.20 18.46 -9.42
C GLN A 66 -8.50 19.26 -9.20
N ALA A 67 -8.69 20.33 -9.99
CA ALA A 67 -9.93 21.09 -10.00
C ALA A 67 -11.13 20.20 -10.41
N GLY A 68 -12.32 20.54 -9.90
CA GLY A 68 -13.57 19.84 -10.24
C GLY A 68 -13.85 18.57 -9.43
N VAL A 69 -13.01 18.22 -8.45
CA VAL A 69 -13.27 17.14 -7.48
C VAL A 69 -13.25 17.66 -6.04
N LYS A 70 -13.85 16.89 -5.12
CA LYS A 70 -13.89 17.24 -3.69
C LYS A 70 -12.47 17.43 -3.15
N ASN A 71 -12.24 18.50 -2.39
CA ASN A 71 -10.94 18.91 -1.84
C ASN A 71 -9.90 19.32 -2.89
N ALA A 72 -10.33 19.82 -4.06
CA ALA A 72 -9.45 20.41 -5.07
C ALA A 72 -8.48 21.45 -4.45
N GLY A 73 -7.23 21.44 -4.90
CA GLY A 73 -6.18 22.33 -4.38
C GLY A 73 -5.52 21.85 -3.08
N MET A 74 -6.06 20.83 -2.43
CA MET A 74 -5.48 20.27 -1.20
C MET A 74 -4.60 19.04 -1.49
N PRO A 75 -3.60 18.77 -0.64
CA PRO A 75 -2.88 17.49 -0.66
C PRO A 75 -3.80 16.33 -0.26
N PHE A 76 -3.40 15.11 -0.57
CA PHE A 76 -4.15 13.92 -0.13
C PHE A 76 -4.07 13.70 1.38
N THR A 77 -5.17 13.19 1.96
CA THR A 77 -5.17 12.63 3.32
C THR A 77 -4.31 11.37 3.38
N PHE A 78 -3.77 11.04 4.56
CA PHE A 78 -2.95 9.82 4.73
C PHE A 78 -3.68 8.57 4.25
N GLN A 79 -4.99 8.45 4.56
CA GLN A 79 -5.79 7.30 4.15
C GLN A 79 -5.89 7.19 2.62
N SER A 80 -6.04 8.33 1.94
CA SER A 80 -6.08 8.36 0.47
C SER A 80 -4.74 7.93 -0.10
N VAL A 81 -3.61 8.47 0.42
CA VAL A 81 -2.27 8.06 -0.01
C VAL A 81 -2.05 6.57 0.16
N LEU A 82 -2.42 6.01 1.32
CA LEU A 82 -2.29 4.58 1.60
C LEU A 82 -3.13 3.72 0.64
N ASN A 83 -4.35 4.16 0.34
CA ASN A 83 -5.23 3.48 -0.61
C ASN A 83 -4.67 3.52 -2.04
N TYR A 84 -4.16 4.66 -2.50
CA TYR A 84 -3.53 4.80 -3.82
C TYR A 84 -2.25 3.98 -3.92
N LEU A 85 -1.38 4.01 -2.90
CA LEU A 85 -0.16 3.20 -2.85
C LEU A 85 -0.48 1.70 -2.87
N GLY A 86 -1.45 1.24 -2.06
CA GLY A 86 -1.86 -0.16 -2.05
C GLY A 86 -2.46 -0.61 -3.39
N SER A 87 -3.28 0.23 -4.02
CA SER A 87 -3.84 -0.05 -5.34
C SER A 87 -2.75 -0.12 -6.42
N HIS A 88 -1.74 0.76 -6.34
CA HIS A 88 -0.59 0.73 -7.23
C HIS A 88 0.24 -0.53 -7.06
N LEU A 89 0.54 -0.94 -5.83
CA LEU A 89 1.23 -2.20 -5.54
C LEU A 89 0.46 -3.41 -6.06
N ASN A 90 -0.86 -3.45 -5.87
CA ASN A 90 -1.71 -4.50 -6.43
C ASN A 90 -1.66 -4.52 -7.95
N ARG A 91 -1.68 -3.35 -8.60
CA ARG A 91 -1.60 -3.25 -10.07
C ARG A 91 -0.24 -3.74 -10.59
N ALA A 92 0.85 -3.40 -9.90
CA ALA A 92 2.19 -3.90 -10.22
C ALA A 92 2.25 -5.44 -10.06
N ALA A 93 1.70 -5.97 -8.97
CA ALA A 93 1.62 -7.40 -8.72
C ALA A 93 0.84 -8.13 -9.83
N SER A 94 -0.37 -7.68 -10.15
CA SER A 94 -1.22 -8.31 -11.17
C SER A 94 -0.56 -8.39 -12.54
N ARG A 95 0.35 -7.47 -12.88
CA ARG A 95 1.06 -7.49 -14.17
C ARG A 95 2.01 -8.67 -14.28
N PHE A 96 2.61 -9.10 -13.17
CA PHE A 96 3.66 -10.12 -13.19
C PHE A 96 3.33 -11.39 -12.40
N ILE A 97 2.14 -11.47 -11.79
CA ILE A 97 1.65 -12.70 -11.15
C ILE A 97 1.75 -13.91 -12.09
N ALA A 98 1.45 -13.73 -13.39
CA ALA A 98 1.53 -14.80 -14.39
C ALA A 98 2.97 -15.20 -14.74
N THR A 99 3.94 -14.30 -14.58
CA THR A 99 5.36 -14.53 -14.91
C THR A 99 6.14 -15.20 -13.77
N GLY A 100 5.59 -15.22 -12.55
CA GLY A 100 6.08 -16.07 -11.46
C GLY A 100 7.49 -15.79 -10.94
N SER A 101 8.09 -14.63 -11.26
CA SER A 101 9.45 -14.28 -10.85
C SER A 101 9.59 -14.23 -9.32
N ALA A 102 10.78 -14.56 -8.82
CA ALA A 102 11.06 -14.64 -7.39
C ALA A 102 10.94 -13.27 -6.71
N GLU A 103 11.35 -12.21 -7.40
CA GLU A 103 11.30 -10.81 -6.95
C GLU A 103 9.84 -10.36 -6.71
N ILE A 104 8.91 -10.85 -7.53
CA ILE A 104 7.47 -10.60 -7.39
C ILE A 104 6.94 -11.33 -6.16
N LYS A 105 7.37 -12.57 -5.93
CA LYS A 105 6.94 -13.33 -4.74
C LYS A 105 7.39 -12.62 -3.46
N GLU A 106 8.66 -12.21 -3.36
CA GLU A 106 9.17 -11.58 -2.13
C GLU A 106 8.54 -10.20 -1.83
N LEU A 107 8.30 -9.37 -2.85
CA LEU A 107 7.69 -8.06 -2.63
C LEU A 107 6.17 -8.16 -2.42
N PHE A 108 5.47 -9.06 -3.14
CA PHE A 108 4.00 -9.05 -3.21
C PHE A 108 3.30 -10.10 -2.34
N PHE A 109 3.99 -11.09 -1.75
CA PHE A 109 3.46 -11.83 -0.58
C PHE A 109 3.25 -10.91 0.66
N CYS A 110 3.69 -9.65 0.59
CA CYS A 110 3.63 -8.66 1.68
C CYS A 110 2.32 -7.89 1.82
N LEU A 111 1.30 -8.19 1.01
CA LEU A 111 -0.05 -7.65 1.23
C LEU A 111 -0.71 -8.27 2.46
N GLU A 112 -0.22 -9.44 2.92
CA GLU A 112 -0.54 -9.99 4.22
C GLU A 112 0.32 -9.35 5.31
N SER A 113 -0.29 -8.41 6.03
CA SER A 113 0.30 -7.66 7.18
C SER A 113 0.77 -8.53 8.35
N LYS A 114 0.58 -9.85 8.28
CA LYS A 114 0.97 -10.84 9.29
C LYS A 114 2.30 -11.54 8.98
N SER A 115 2.92 -11.30 7.83
CA SER A 115 4.19 -11.92 7.47
C SER A 115 5.38 -11.21 8.15
N GLY A 116 6.31 -11.99 8.69
CA GLY A 116 7.57 -11.48 9.28
C GLY A 116 8.64 -11.11 8.26
N SER A 117 8.30 -11.05 6.97
CA SER A 117 9.22 -10.84 5.86
C SER A 117 9.82 -9.43 5.86
N GLU A 118 11.01 -9.27 5.30
CA GLU A 118 11.67 -7.96 5.19
C GLU A 118 10.87 -6.96 4.36
N SER A 119 10.19 -7.44 3.32
CA SER A 119 9.34 -6.60 2.48
C SER A 119 8.05 -6.16 3.19
N ALA A 120 7.48 -6.97 4.10
CA ALA A 120 6.35 -6.55 4.93
C ALA A 120 6.78 -5.53 5.99
N LYS A 121 7.96 -5.72 6.61
CA LYS A 121 8.55 -4.73 7.51
C LYS A 121 8.83 -3.40 6.80
N TRP A 122 9.36 -3.46 5.58
CA TRP A 122 9.58 -2.29 4.73
C TRP A 122 8.26 -1.55 4.45
N LEU A 123 7.23 -2.25 3.97
CA LEU A 123 5.95 -1.64 3.67
C LEU A 123 5.32 -1.01 4.92
N ARG A 124 5.42 -1.67 6.08
CA ARG A 124 4.95 -1.10 7.36
C ARG A 124 5.67 0.21 7.70
N LYS A 125 7.00 0.23 7.63
CA LYS A 125 7.79 1.46 7.86
C LYS A 125 7.44 2.58 6.89
N LEU A 126 7.18 2.24 5.62
CA LEU A 126 6.75 3.22 4.61
C LEU A 126 5.38 3.82 4.97
N LYS A 127 4.42 2.99 5.39
CA LYS A 127 3.10 3.44 5.85
C LYS A 127 3.19 4.34 7.08
N GLU A 128 4.03 3.98 8.06
CA GLU A 128 4.29 4.80 9.25
C GLU A 128 4.86 6.18 8.88
N LYS A 129 5.80 6.22 7.93
CA LYS A 129 6.38 7.48 7.41
C LYS A 129 5.34 8.36 6.74
N ILE A 130 4.44 7.77 5.92
CA ILE A 130 3.34 8.49 5.27
C ILE A 130 2.41 9.13 6.31
N VAL A 131 2.00 8.36 7.33
CA VAL A 131 1.12 8.86 8.40
C VAL A 131 1.79 10.01 9.15
N LYS A 132 3.06 9.85 9.53
CA LYS A 132 3.81 10.90 10.22
C LYS A 132 3.86 12.20 9.42
N ILE A 133 4.21 12.13 8.14
CA ILE A 133 4.33 13.33 7.29
C ILE A 133 2.97 13.99 7.07
N ALA A 134 1.91 13.21 6.84
CA ALA A 134 0.57 13.76 6.66
C ALA A 134 0.08 14.46 7.94
N PHE A 135 0.37 13.88 9.12
CA PHE A 135 0.05 14.50 10.40
C PHE A 135 0.83 15.82 10.60
N GLU A 136 2.14 15.82 10.35
CA GLU A 136 2.96 17.05 10.42
C GLU A 136 2.46 18.15 9.49
N ARG A 137 1.92 17.78 8.31
CA ARG A 137 1.29 18.73 7.37
C ARG A 137 -0.02 19.29 7.91
N ALA A 138 -0.91 18.44 8.44
CA ALA A 138 -2.17 18.86 9.03
C ALA A 138 -1.94 19.86 10.18
N VAL A 139 -0.97 19.55 11.06
CA VAL A 139 -0.56 20.46 12.15
C VAL A 139 -0.09 21.82 11.62
N LYS A 140 0.74 21.84 10.57
CA LYS A 140 1.25 23.09 9.96
C LYS A 140 0.15 23.93 9.31
N LEU A 141 -0.89 23.30 8.79
CA LEU A 141 -2.04 23.98 8.18
C LEU A 141 -3.03 24.53 9.20
N GLY A 142 -2.81 24.29 10.50
CA GLY A 142 -3.69 24.76 11.56
C GLY A 142 -5.02 24.02 11.59
N GLU A 143 -5.11 22.84 10.96
CA GLU A 143 -6.28 21.98 11.12
C GLU A 143 -6.38 21.61 12.60
N GLN A 144 -7.51 21.95 13.24
CA GLN A 144 -7.83 21.47 14.57
C GLN A 144 -7.93 19.95 14.50
N LEU A 145 -6.85 19.28 14.86
CA LEU A 145 -6.91 17.89 15.29
C LEU A 145 -7.81 17.89 16.52
N ASP A 146 -9.02 17.38 16.36
CA ASP A 146 -9.92 17.15 17.48
C ASP A 146 -9.14 16.36 18.54
N ASN A 147 -8.84 17.04 19.65
CA ASN A 147 -8.02 16.51 20.73
C ASN A 147 -8.81 15.50 21.59
N SER A 148 -10.03 15.14 21.19
CA SER A 148 -10.70 13.95 21.70
C SER A 148 -10.04 12.68 21.12
N GLU A 149 -9.11 12.12 21.91
CA GLU A 149 -8.57 10.76 21.76
C GLU A 149 -7.76 10.40 20.49
N SER A 150 -7.22 11.36 19.73
CA SER A 150 -6.49 11.08 18.48
C SER A 150 -4.99 11.43 18.51
N ARG A 151 -4.25 11.10 19.58
CA ARG A 151 -2.92 10.53 19.29
C ARG A 151 -3.21 9.30 18.42
N PRO A 152 -2.51 9.02 17.31
CA PRO A 152 -2.51 7.66 16.80
C PRO A 152 -1.93 6.83 17.94
N LEU A 153 -2.81 6.27 18.76
CA LEU A 153 -2.45 5.38 19.84
C LEU A 153 -1.62 4.31 19.15
N LEU A 154 -0.33 4.30 19.48
CA LEU A 154 0.61 3.22 19.25
C LEU A 154 0.14 1.99 20.04
N VAL A 155 -1.12 1.58 19.87
CA VAL A 155 -1.70 0.37 20.40
C VAL A 155 -1.84 -0.55 19.21
N PHE A 156 -0.70 -0.98 18.68
CA PHE A 156 -0.66 -2.28 18.02
C PHE A 156 -0.89 -3.30 19.12
N ASN A 157 -2.08 -3.89 19.08
CA ASN A 157 -2.56 -4.92 19.99
C ASN A 157 -1.45 -5.95 20.29
N ARG A 158 -0.76 -5.81 21.43
CA ARG A 158 -0.03 -6.90 22.07
C ARG A 158 -1.08 -7.83 22.69
N SER A 159 -1.77 -8.59 21.85
CA SER A 159 -2.70 -9.62 22.31
C SER A 159 -2.73 -10.76 21.31
N CYS A 160 -1.68 -11.58 21.35
CA CYS A 160 -1.74 -13.02 21.11
C CYS A 160 -0.61 -13.70 21.91
N ALA A 161 -0.59 -13.44 23.22
CA ALA A 161 0.08 -14.31 24.18
C ALA A 161 -0.98 -14.84 25.14
N ARG A 162 -1.71 -15.89 24.72
CA ARG A 162 -2.24 -17.00 25.55
C ARG A 162 -3.41 -17.70 24.87
N ARG A 163 -3.40 -19.03 25.00
CA ARG A 163 -4.41 -20.06 24.63
C ARG A 163 -4.36 -20.39 23.13
N HIS A 164 -4.04 -21.59 22.69
CA HIS A 164 -4.39 -22.91 23.22
C HIS A 164 -3.22 -23.91 23.04
N SER A 165 -2.52 -24.26 24.12
CA SER A 165 -1.86 -25.58 24.20
C SER A 165 -2.86 -26.53 24.83
N ARG A 166 -3.68 -27.21 24.01
CA ARG A 166 -4.27 -28.48 24.40
C ARG A 166 -4.80 -29.25 23.18
N VAL A 167 -4.13 -30.40 23.03
CA VAL A 167 -4.59 -31.73 22.59
C VAL A 167 -4.37 -32.14 21.13
N ARG A 168 -3.67 -33.29 21.04
CA ARG A 168 -3.67 -34.38 20.05
C ARG A 168 -2.47 -34.33 19.08
N ARG A 169 -1.63 -35.37 18.94
CA ARG A 169 -1.66 -36.78 19.41
C ARG A 169 -0.25 -37.39 19.25
N PRO A 170 0.00 -38.59 19.83
CA PRO A 170 1.29 -39.27 19.82
C PRO A 170 1.48 -40.03 18.51
N ILE A 171 2.67 -40.01 17.94
CA ILE A 171 3.09 -40.98 16.92
C ILE A 171 4.51 -41.45 17.25
N CYS A 172 4.61 -42.76 17.32
CA CYS A 172 5.74 -43.66 17.51
C CYS A 172 7.12 -43.16 17.10
N ALA A 173 8.11 -43.40 17.97
CA ALA A 173 9.43 -43.86 17.55
C ALA A 173 9.90 -44.93 18.54
N ARG A 174 9.82 -46.19 18.08
CA ARG A 174 10.49 -47.34 18.66
C ARG A 174 11.96 -47.34 18.19
N THR A 175 12.84 -47.70 19.10
CA THR A 175 14.16 -48.37 18.92
C THR A 175 15.27 -47.65 18.15
N CYS A 176 16.40 -47.36 18.83
CA CYS A 176 17.59 -48.23 18.81
C CYS A 176 18.70 -47.70 19.75
N ASN A 177 19.33 -48.67 20.43
CA ASN A 177 20.46 -48.65 21.40
C ASN A 177 20.15 -48.24 22.85
#